data_AF-A0A7U2I978-F1
#
_entry.id   AF-A0A7U2I978-F1
#
_cell.length_a   1.000
_cell.length_b   1.000
_cell.length_c   1.000
_cell.angle_alpha   90.00
_cell.angle_beta   90.00
_cell.angle_gamma   90.00
#
_symmetry.space_group_name_H-M   'P 1'
#
loop_
_entity.id
_entity.type
_entity.pdbx_description
1 polymer ?
#
loop_
_entity_poly.entity_id
_entity_poly.type
_entity_poly.pdbx_seq_one_letter_code
_entity_poly.pdbx_strand_id
1 'polypeptide(L)'
;MVTTRNRSYTHPAEGHEVSPHVETLAERRMRWSNLLQRQHYQPLISEVLDEELPKYENSTVLDAKDRTTLMRECALILASAPLVFSAAVDGNLLQRMYGDAELRKEYEVVQERAHSQSSIYIHLLADDHGVAPTPRQYIIISKLVQDYLSEGQTSLHAWYLDNVVPPFVGEATSAQGHRKYLQTKHRSATRIETLRRFCEGVQRRYNETPELFRDVPFQFPPGECGYSKNSHVRLAQHRAHQSSNYIMNLVEDICTYLHRTKQLEQHFRMHQFIIYLIFRPTQAAIAEIFCSGLLQVWVENGGGFNAYPAGRSVATARRLSAGDWSTHEDWVRQMSPVDENMRVQRERAREWQNALAWEPVGVKDAEMAEAHSTGSVDEDR
;
A
#
# COMPACT_ATOMS: atom_id res chain seq x y z
N MET A 1 -25.37 -51.25 7.24
CA MET A 1 -25.60 -51.61 5.82
C MET A 1 -27.09 -51.50 5.55
N VAL A 2 -27.56 -50.32 5.15
CA VAL A 2 -28.89 -50.07 4.57
C VAL A 2 -28.72 -48.91 3.61
N THR A 3 -28.96 -49.17 2.33
CA THR A 3 -28.98 -48.20 1.24
C THR A 3 -30.39 -47.65 1.07
N THR A 4 -30.53 -46.37 0.78
CA THR A 4 -31.70 -45.86 0.04
C THR A 4 -31.36 -44.61 -0.76
N ARG A 5 -31.33 -44.83 -2.07
CA ARG A 5 -31.48 -43.93 -3.24
C ARG A 5 -31.86 -42.47 -2.96
N ASN A 6 -31.07 -41.55 -3.53
CA ASN A 6 -31.60 -40.29 -4.04
C ASN A 6 -31.54 -40.26 -5.57
N ARG A 7 -32.71 -39.99 -6.17
CA ARG A 7 -32.95 -39.87 -7.60
C ARG A 7 -32.27 -38.60 -8.13
N SER A 8 -31.55 -38.79 -9.23
CA SER A 8 -31.12 -37.73 -10.15
C SER A 8 -32.34 -37.00 -10.71
N TYR A 9 -32.38 -35.68 -10.52
CA TYR A 9 -33.13 -34.76 -11.34
C TYR A 9 -32.12 -33.90 -12.10
N THR A 10 -31.86 -34.27 -13.35
CA THR A 10 -31.17 -33.43 -14.32
C THR A 10 -32.13 -32.40 -14.90
N HIS A 11 -31.91 -31.12 -14.58
CA HIS A 11 -32.28 -30.00 -15.44
C HIS A 11 -31.00 -29.27 -15.86
N PRO A 12 -30.84 -28.91 -17.15
CA PRO A 12 -29.67 -28.19 -17.63
C PRO A 12 -29.84 -26.71 -17.29
N ALA A 13 -29.09 -26.22 -16.32
CA ALA A 13 -28.89 -24.79 -16.16
C ALA A 13 -27.47 -24.51 -16.65
N GLU A 14 -27.37 -23.65 -17.67
CA GLU A 14 -26.14 -23.02 -18.11
C GLU A 14 -25.50 -22.32 -16.92
N GLY A 15 -24.62 -23.05 -16.23
CA GLY A 15 -23.73 -22.48 -15.24
C GLY A 15 -22.65 -21.72 -15.99
N HIS A 16 -22.85 -20.43 -16.21
CA HIS A 16 -21.71 -19.53 -16.17
C HIS A 16 -21.04 -19.79 -14.83
N GLU A 17 -19.89 -20.47 -14.85
CA GLU A 17 -18.94 -20.40 -13.75
C GLU A 17 -18.69 -18.91 -13.49
N VAL A 18 -19.35 -18.39 -12.47
CA VAL A 18 -19.03 -17.07 -11.95
C VAL A 18 -17.64 -17.23 -11.37
N SER A 19 -16.64 -16.93 -12.20
CA SER A 19 -15.26 -16.79 -11.73
C SER A 19 -15.32 -15.90 -10.49
N PRO A 20 -14.70 -16.30 -9.36
CA PRO A 20 -14.73 -15.47 -8.16
C PRO A 20 -14.21 -14.09 -8.53
N HIS A 21 -15.00 -13.05 -8.26
CA HIS A 21 -14.60 -11.67 -8.50
C HIS A 21 -13.32 -11.42 -7.71
N VAL A 22 -12.21 -11.21 -8.41
CA VAL A 22 -10.93 -10.87 -7.79
C VAL A 22 -10.97 -9.38 -7.52
N GLU A 23 -10.98 -9.01 -6.23
CA GLU A 23 -10.97 -7.60 -5.81
C GLU A 23 -9.79 -6.85 -6.44
N THR A 24 -10.10 -5.79 -7.17
CA THR A 24 -9.12 -4.92 -7.81
C THR A 24 -8.36 -4.09 -6.77
N LEU A 25 -7.20 -3.56 -7.16
CA LEU A 25 -6.40 -2.69 -6.29
C LEU A 25 -7.19 -1.47 -5.77
N ALA A 26 -8.03 -0.87 -6.63
CA ALA A 26 -8.82 0.31 -6.28
C ALA A 26 -9.92 -0.02 -5.27
N GLU A 27 -10.65 -1.13 -5.47
CA GLU A 27 -11.68 -1.60 -4.53
C GLU A 27 -11.08 -1.89 -3.15
N ARG A 28 -9.95 -2.60 -3.11
CA ARG A 28 -9.23 -2.90 -1.86
C ARG A 28 -8.82 -1.65 -1.12
N ARG A 29 -8.16 -0.70 -1.81
CA ARG A 29 -7.72 0.56 -1.20
C ARG A 29 -8.88 1.40 -0.70
N MET A 30 -10.00 1.44 -1.42
CA MET A 30 -11.21 2.11 -0.97
C MET A 30 -11.76 1.47 0.32
N ARG A 31 -11.82 0.13 0.36
CA ARG A 31 -12.29 -0.59 1.54
C ARG A 31 -11.37 -0.38 2.75
N TRP A 32 -10.06 -0.40 2.55
CA TRP A 32 -9.07 -0.13 3.60
C TRP A 32 -9.14 1.31 4.13
N SER A 33 -9.31 2.30 3.24
CA SER A 33 -9.59 3.69 3.63
C SER A 33 -10.84 3.78 4.51
N ASN A 34 -11.94 3.12 4.13
CA ASN A 34 -13.16 3.09 4.93
C ASN A 34 -12.95 2.44 6.32
N LEU A 35 -12.18 1.35 6.40
CA LEU A 35 -11.83 0.72 7.68
C LEU A 35 -11.02 1.67 8.56
N LEU A 36 -10.05 2.39 8.00
CA LEU A 36 -9.25 3.37 8.72
C LEU A 36 -10.11 4.53 9.25
N GLN A 37 -10.95 5.11 8.40
CA GLN A 37 -11.85 6.21 8.78
C GLN A 37 -12.82 5.82 9.90
N ARG A 38 -13.29 4.57 9.92
CA ARG A 38 -14.13 4.01 10.99
C ARG A 38 -13.33 3.47 12.19
N GLN A 39 -12.01 3.64 12.16
CA GLN A 39 -11.06 3.16 13.17
C GLN A 39 -11.12 1.65 13.41
N HIS A 40 -11.49 0.85 12.41
CA HIS A 40 -11.50 -0.61 12.48
C HIS A 40 -10.09 -1.14 12.20
N TYR A 41 -9.17 -0.98 13.16
CA TYR A 41 -7.75 -1.28 12.95
C TYR A 41 -7.48 -2.77 12.81
N GLN A 42 -8.09 -3.62 13.62
CA GLN A 42 -7.81 -5.06 13.59
C GLN A 42 -8.03 -5.70 12.21
N PRO A 43 -9.20 -5.55 11.53
CA PRO A 43 -9.38 -6.15 10.22
C PRO A 43 -8.46 -5.52 9.17
N LEU A 44 -8.29 -4.20 9.19
CA LEU A 44 -7.37 -3.50 8.28
C LEU A 44 -5.93 -4.03 8.39
N ILE A 45 -5.42 -4.10 9.62
CA ILE A 45 -4.05 -4.56 9.87
C ILE A 45 -3.89 -6.02 9.46
N SER A 46 -4.86 -6.88 9.80
CA SER A 46 -4.78 -8.30 9.44
C SER A 46 -4.64 -8.47 7.94
N GLU A 47 -5.49 -7.81 7.15
CA GLU A 47 -5.48 -7.95 5.70
C GLU A 47 -4.18 -7.43 5.07
N VAL A 48 -3.69 -6.28 5.51
CA VAL A 48 -2.41 -5.74 5.02
C VAL A 48 -1.26 -6.68 5.38
N LEU A 49 -1.22 -7.21 6.60
CA LEU A 49 -0.16 -8.14 7.01
C LEU A 49 -0.26 -9.49 6.31
N ASP A 50 -1.46 -9.99 6.03
CA ASP A 50 -1.66 -11.24 5.28
C ASP A 50 -1.13 -11.12 3.85
N GLU A 51 -1.19 -9.92 3.24
CA GLU A 51 -0.60 -9.65 1.94
C GLU A 51 0.93 -9.44 1.99
N GLU A 52 1.42 -8.77 3.04
CA GLU A 52 2.84 -8.39 3.11
C GLU A 52 3.75 -9.47 3.69
N LEU A 53 3.34 -10.17 4.74
CA LEU A 53 4.20 -11.10 5.48
C LEU A 53 4.75 -12.30 4.66
N PRO A 54 4.06 -12.85 3.65
CA PRO A 54 4.63 -13.89 2.80
C PRO A 54 5.97 -13.50 2.15
N LYS A 55 6.20 -12.20 1.91
CA LYS A 55 7.48 -11.68 1.37
C LYS A 55 8.66 -11.79 2.36
N TYR A 56 8.37 -12.13 3.62
CA TYR A 56 9.31 -12.09 4.75
C TYR A 56 9.48 -13.41 5.49
N GLU A 57 8.92 -14.53 5.01
CA GLU A 57 9.00 -15.84 5.68
C GLU A 57 10.43 -16.27 6.05
N ASN A 58 11.41 -15.90 5.22
CA ASN A 58 12.83 -16.19 5.41
C ASN A 58 13.66 -14.94 5.78
N SER A 59 13.02 -13.87 6.23
CA SER A 59 13.70 -12.61 6.56
C SER A 59 14.28 -12.61 7.97
N THR A 60 15.43 -11.95 8.14
CA THR A 60 15.99 -11.62 9.46
C THR A 60 15.59 -10.23 9.95
N VAL A 61 14.80 -9.49 9.15
CA VAL A 61 14.36 -8.12 9.48
C VAL A 61 13.31 -8.12 10.57
N LEU A 62 12.39 -9.08 10.54
CA LEU A 62 11.31 -9.26 11.51
C LEU A 62 10.95 -10.75 11.62
N ASP A 63 10.39 -11.15 12.75
CA ASP A 63 9.78 -12.47 12.90
C ASP A 63 8.34 -12.42 12.39
N ALA A 64 8.11 -12.92 11.18
CA ALA A 64 6.78 -12.94 10.55
C ALA A 64 5.76 -13.78 11.32
N LYS A 65 6.20 -14.65 12.24
CA LYS A 65 5.34 -15.48 13.08
C LYS A 65 4.86 -14.75 14.34
N ASP A 66 5.55 -13.69 14.76
CA ASP A 66 5.13 -12.85 15.89
C ASP A 66 4.02 -11.86 15.48
N ARG A 67 2.88 -12.42 15.08
CA ARG A 67 1.71 -11.64 14.65
C ARG A 67 1.22 -10.72 15.75
N THR A 68 1.37 -11.08 17.02
CA THR A 68 0.92 -10.26 18.16
C THR A 68 1.70 -8.96 18.23
N THR A 69 3.04 -9.01 18.16
CA THR A 69 3.85 -7.79 18.15
C THR A 69 3.57 -6.98 16.89
N LEU A 70 3.51 -7.61 15.72
CA LEU A 70 3.23 -6.91 14.45
C LEU A 70 1.88 -6.17 14.48
N MET A 71 0.82 -6.84 14.93
CA MET A 71 -0.51 -6.24 15.10
C MET A 71 -0.48 -5.05 16.05
N ARG A 72 0.22 -5.17 17.19
CA ARG A 72 0.32 -4.10 18.18
C ARG A 72 1.06 -2.88 17.61
N GLU A 73 2.20 -3.08 16.96
CA GLU A 73 2.98 -1.98 16.41
C GLU A 73 2.23 -1.29 15.25
N CYS A 74 1.51 -2.04 14.40
CA CYS A 74 0.64 -1.47 13.36
C CYS A 74 -0.55 -0.70 13.95
N ALA A 75 -1.16 -1.19 15.03
CA ALA A 75 -2.24 -0.47 15.72
C ALA A 75 -1.74 0.85 16.32
N LEU A 76 -0.52 0.87 16.88
CA LEU A 76 0.13 2.09 17.34
C LEU A 76 0.41 3.05 16.19
N ILE A 77 0.88 2.55 15.04
CA ILE A 77 1.10 3.36 13.83
C ILE A 77 -0.21 4.05 13.41
N LEU A 78 -1.31 3.30 13.31
CA LEU A 78 -2.61 3.87 12.92
C LEU A 78 -3.17 4.82 13.99
N ALA A 79 -3.00 4.49 15.27
CA ALA A 79 -3.50 5.30 16.38
C ALA A 79 -2.80 6.67 16.47
N SER A 80 -1.52 6.76 16.11
CA SER A 80 -0.75 8.00 16.11
C SER A 80 -0.64 8.66 14.73
N ALA A 81 -1.33 8.15 13.72
CA ALA A 81 -1.18 8.60 12.35
C ALA A 81 -1.70 10.05 12.19
N PRO A 82 -0.91 10.96 11.60
CA PRO A 82 -1.35 12.33 11.32
C PRO A 82 -2.39 12.38 10.18
N LEU A 83 -3.04 13.52 9.95
CA LEU A 83 -4.00 13.70 8.85
C LEU A 83 -3.35 13.47 7.48
N VAL A 84 -2.07 13.82 7.32
CA VAL A 84 -1.32 13.55 6.08
C VAL A 84 -1.24 12.06 5.75
N PHE A 85 -1.17 11.18 6.77
CA PHE A 85 -1.23 9.74 6.60
C PHE A 85 -2.60 9.31 6.07
N SER A 86 -3.66 9.76 6.74
CA SER A 86 -5.03 9.42 6.38
C SER A 86 -5.37 9.90 4.96
N ALA A 87 -4.94 11.11 4.60
CA ALA A 87 -5.12 11.65 3.26
C ALA A 87 -4.34 10.85 2.19
N ALA A 88 -3.17 10.30 2.53
CA ALA A 88 -2.42 9.41 1.64
C ALA A 88 -3.15 8.08 1.42
N VAL A 89 -3.72 7.49 2.48
CA VAL A 89 -4.52 6.26 2.43
C VAL A 89 -5.78 6.48 1.61
N ASP A 90 -6.47 7.61 1.80
CA ASP A 90 -7.69 8.00 1.07
C ASP A 90 -7.44 8.35 -0.41
N GLY A 91 -6.19 8.54 -0.81
CA GLY A 91 -5.81 8.88 -2.19
C GLY A 91 -5.98 10.36 -2.55
N ASN A 92 -6.35 11.21 -1.59
CA ASN A 92 -6.68 12.62 -1.82
C ASN A 92 -5.64 13.60 -1.26
N LEU A 93 -4.49 13.11 -0.77
CA LEU A 93 -3.43 13.92 -0.17
C LEU A 93 -3.05 15.15 -1.00
N LEU A 94 -2.73 14.96 -2.28
CA LEU A 94 -2.32 16.05 -3.16
C LEU A 94 -3.38 17.14 -3.28
N GLN A 95 -4.62 16.76 -3.57
CA GLN A 95 -5.75 17.67 -3.66
C GLN A 95 -5.99 18.42 -2.35
N ARG A 96 -5.95 17.70 -1.21
CA ARG A 96 -6.14 18.31 0.11
C ARG A 96 -5.02 19.29 0.46
N MET A 97 -3.77 19.03 0.09
CA MET A 97 -2.67 19.98 0.34
C MET A 97 -2.89 21.36 -0.31
N TYR A 98 -3.66 21.45 -1.39
CA TYR A 98 -4.05 22.73 -2.00
C TYR A 98 -5.16 23.46 -1.24
N GLY A 99 -6.18 22.74 -0.73
CA GLY A 99 -7.40 23.34 -0.19
C GLY A 99 -7.55 23.31 1.33
N ASP A 100 -6.84 22.41 2.02
CA ASP A 100 -7.05 22.10 3.44
C ASP A 100 -5.97 22.78 4.30
N ALA A 101 -6.34 23.88 4.93
CA ALA A 101 -5.43 24.66 5.77
C ALA A 101 -5.02 23.93 7.06
N GLU A 102 -5.90 23.09 7.60
CA GLU A 102 -5.62 22.32 8.82
C GLU A 102 -4.58 21.23 8.54
N LEU A 103 -4.78 20.48 7.45
CA LEU A 103 -3.82 19.48 6.98
C LEU A 103 -2.44 20.10 6.76
N ARG A 104 -2.35 21.26 6.09
CA ARG A 104 -1.06 21.94 5.87
C ARG A 104 -0.37 22.32 7.18
N LYS A 105 -1.12 22.88 8.13
CA LYS A 105 -0.59 23.30 9.43
C LYS A 105 -0.06 22.10 10.22
N GLU A 106 -0.78 20.98 10.24
CA GLU A 106 -0.29 19.76 10.89
C GLU A 106 0.93 19.19 10.15
N TYR A 107 0.90 19.19 8.81
CA TYR A 107 2.00 18.70 8.00
C TYR A 107 3.30 19.49 8.21
N GLU A 108 3.24 20.81 8.40
CA GLU A 108 4.41 21.63 8.75
C GLU A 108 5.07 21.16 10.05
N VAL A 109 4.27 20.81 11.07
CA VAL A 109 4.78 20.26 12.34
C VAL A 109 5.43 18.89 12.12
N VAL A 110 4.80 18.02 11.33
CA VAL A 110 5.35 16.70 10.97
C VAL A 110 6.67 16.85 10.21
N GLN A 111 6.72 17.75 9.23
CA GLN A 111 7.89 18.02 8.41
C GLN A 111 9.06 18.53 9.26
N GLU A 112 8.81 19.49 10.15
CA GLU A 112 9.83 20.01 11.06
C GLU A 112 10.35 18.92 12.00
N ARG A 113 9.45 18.13 12.60
CA ARG A 113 9.85 17.04 13.50
C ARG A 113 10.71 15.99 12.81
N ALA A 114 10.46 15.71 11.53
CA ALA A 114 11.23 14.75 10.72
C ALA A 114 12.69 15.16 10.44
N HIS A 115 13.12 16.36 10.87
CA HIS A 115 14.54 16.71 10.91
C HIS A 115 15.31 15.93 11.97
N SER A 116 14.64 15.52 13.05
CA SER A 116 15.25 14.84 14.20
C SER A 116 14.71 13.42 14.42
N GLN A 117 13.53 13.10 13.88
CA GLN A 117 12.86 11.82 14.06
C GLN A 117 12.80 11.03 12.75
N SER A 118 13.10 9.74 12.85
CA SER A 118 12.98 8.83 11.70
C SER A 118 11.54 8.74 11.22
N SER A 119 11.33 8.57 9.93
CA SER A 119 10.00 8.69 9.33
C SER A 119 9.82 7.84 8.09
N ILE A 120 8.54 7.68 7.72
CA ILE A 120 8.11 7.12 6.45
C ILE A 120 7.71 8.28 5.53
N TYR A 121 8.22 8.24 4.30
CA TYR A 121 7.84 9.16 3.24
C TYR A 121 7.14 8.44 2.11
N ILE A 122 6.42 9.20 1.30
CA ILE A 122 5.80 8.76 0.05
C ILE A 122 6.13 9.72 -1.09
N HIS A 123 6.28 9.17 -2.29
CA HIS A 123 6.24 9.87 -3.56
C HIS A 123 4.95 9.49 -4.30
N LEU A 124 4.25 10.46 -4.87
CA LEU A 124 3.03 10.28 -5.65
C LEU A 124 3.21 10.88 -7.04
N LEU A 125 2.94 10.10 -8.09
CA LEU A 125 2.97 10.56 -9.47
C LEU A 125 1.69 11.33 -9.80
N ALA A 126 1.80 12.64 -9.99
CA ALA A 126 0.70 13.51 -10.36
C ALA A 126 1.20 14.73 -11.14
N ASP A 127 0.27 15.51 -11.70
CA ASP A 127 0.61 16.81 -12.30
C ASP A 127 0.67 17.93 -11.26
N ASP A 128 0.99 19.14 -11.71
CA ASP A 128 1.10 20.33 -10.85
C ASP A 128 -0.26 20.73 -10.19
N HIS A 129 -1.38 20.13 -10.60
CA HIS A 129 -2.70 20.31 -9.98
C HIS A 129 -3.08 19.16 -9.04
N GLY A 130 -2.18 18.20 -8.84
CA GLY A 130 -2.43 17.02 -8.01
C GLY A 130 -3.28 15.95 -8.68
N VAL A 131 -3.46 16.02 -10.01
CA VAL A 131 -4.21 15.02 -10.79
C VAL A 131 -3.28 13.88 -11.20
N ALA A 132 -3.66 12.66 -10.81
CA ALA A 132 -2.92 11.45 -11.18
C ALA A 132 -3.03 11.15 -12.70
N PRO A 133 -2.11 10.36 -13.28
CA PRO A 133 -2.30 9.86 -14.63
C PRO A 133 -3.56 8.98 -14.73
N THR A 134 -4.18 8.96 -15.91
CA THR A 134 -5.21 7.97 -16.24
C THR A 134 -4.57 6.60 -16.52
N PRO A 135 -5.33 5.50 -16.45
CA PRO A 135 -4.88 4.19 -16.91
C PRO A 135 -4.31 4.22 -18.34
N ARG A 136 -4.93 4.97 -19.26
CA ARG A 136 -4.44 5.11 -20.64
C ARG A 136 -3.09 5.84 -20.71
N GLN A 137 -2.91 6.90 -19.93
CA GLN A 137 -1.62 7.60 -19.88
C GLN A 137 -0.54 6.71 -19.24
N TYR A 138 -0.91 5.95 -18.22
CA TYR A 138 0.02 5.09 -17.52
C TYR A 138 0.50 3.90 -18.38
N ILE A 139 -0.36 3.33 -19.22
CA ILE A 139 0.08 2.30 -20.17
C ILE A 139 0.98 2.87 -21.29
N ILE A 140 0.81 4.14 -21.68
CA ILE A 140 1.73 4.82 -22.61
C ILE A 140 3.11 4.94 -21.96
N ILE A 141 3.19 5.38 -20.70
CA ILE A 141 4.44 5.44 -19.94
C ILE A 141 5.10 4.06 -19.89
N SER A 142 4.34 3.01 -19.59
CA SER A 142 4.87 1.63 -19.57
C SER A 142 5.41 1.17 -20.92
N LYS A 143 4.77 1.52 -22.04
CA LYS A 143 5.29 1.21 -23.38
C LYS A 143 6.64 1.87 -23.66
N LEU A 144 6.85 3.10 -23.19
CA LEU A 144 8.16 3.77 -23.30
C LEU A 144 9.22 3.12 -22.40
N VAL A 145 8.83 2.59 -21.24
CA VAL A 145 9.74 1.73 -20.45
C VAL A 145 10.12 0.47 -21.24
N GLN A 146 9.16 -0.20 -21.90
CA GLN A 146 9.46 -1.37 -22.73
C GLN A 146 10.41 -1.04 -23.90
N ASP A 147 10.19 0.08 -24.59
CA ASP A 147 11.12 0.57 -25.64
C ASP A 147 12.52 0.84 -25.05
N TYR A 148 12.60 1.46 -23.88
CA TYR A 148 13.87 1.74 -23.20
C TYR A 148 14.65 0.45 -22.86
N LEU A 149 13.94 -0.65 -22.57
CA LEU A 149 14.52 -1.96 -22.29
C LEU A 149 15.04 -2.70 -23.53
N SER A 150 14.75 -2.25 -24.75
CA SER A 150 15.08 -2.97 -25.98
C SER A 150 16.58 -3.32 -26.09
N GLU A 151 16.87 -4.50 -26.62
CA GLU A 151 18.20 -4.99 -26.94
C GLU A 151 18.29 -5.28 -28.44
N GLY A 152 19.41 -4.94 -29.08
CA GLY A 152 19.67 -5.22 -30.50
C GLY A 152 19.00 -4.30 -31.51
N GLN A 153 17.83 -3.72 -31.20
CA GLN A 153 17.24 -2.62 -31.96
C GLN A 153 17.46 -1.30 -31.21
N THR A 154 17.96 -0.27 -31.90
CA THR A 154 18.14 1.06 -31.31
C THR A 154 16.77 1.57 -30.83
N SER A 155 16.58 1.66 -29.51
CA SER A 155 15.43 2.38 -28.93
C SER A 155 15.41 3.78 -29.52
N LEU A 156 14.24 4.19 -30.04
CA LEU A 156 14.05 5.51 -30.63
C LEU A 156 14.11 6.63 -29.58
N HIS A 157 13.84 6.29 -28.31
CA HIS A 157 13.65 7.26 -27.24
C HIS A 157 14.77 7.27 -26.21
N ALA A 158 15.55 6.19 -26.09
CA ALA A 158 16.49 5.99 -24.99
C ALA A 158 17.48 7.14 -24.80
N TRP A 159 18.05 7.67 -25.88
CA TRP A 159 18.96 8.81 -25.78
C TRP A 159 18.27 10.06 -25.22
N TYR A 160 17.06 10.37 -25.68
CA TYR A 160 16.29 11.50 -25.17
C TYR A 160 15.94 11.34 -23.69
N LEU A 161 15.53 10.13 -23.29
CA LEU A 161 15.18 9.81 -21.90
C LEU A 161 16.39 9.90 -20.97
N ASP A 162 17.54 9.35 -21.38
CA ASP A 162 18.77 9.42 -20.60
C ASP A 162 19.25 10.87 -20.37
N ASN A 163 18.88 11.79 -21.27
CA ASN A 163 19.30 13.19 -21.27
C ASN A 163 18.26 14.19 -20.72
N VAL A 164 17.17 13.71 -20.09
CA VAL A 164 16.22 14.62 -19.42
C VAL A 164 16.85 15.27 -18.18
N VAL A 165 17.52 14.46 -17.35
CA VAL A 165 18.20 14.86 -16.11
C VAL A 165 19.63 14.31 -16.10
N PRO A 166 20.64 15.06 -15.62
CA PRO A 166 22.01 14.56 -15.47
C PRO A 166 22.11 13.24 -14.67
N PRO A 167 23.15 12.41 -14.90
CA PRO A 167 24.22 12.60 -15.88
C PRO A 167 23.77 12.33 -17.31
N PHE A 168 24.23 13.19 -18.23
CA PHE A 168 23.92 13.11 -19.66
C PHE A 168 24.71 11.99 -20.35
N VAL A 169 24.08 11.34 -21.33
CA VAL A 169 24.65 10.21 -22.08
C VAL A 169 24.88 10.64 -23.53
N GLY A 170 26.09 10.45 -24.04
CA GLY A 170 26.42 10.72 -25.44
C GLY A 170 25.63 9.83 -26.41
N GLU A 171 25.27 10.37 -27.57
CA GLU A 171 24.43 9.67 -28.57
C GLU A 171 25.06 8.35 -29.03
N ALA A 172 26.35 8.36 -29.36
CA ALA A 172 27.09 7.15 -29.76
C ALA A 172 27.07 6.06 -28.66
N THR A 173 27.19 6.46 -27.39
CA THR A 173 27.13 5.55 -26.24
C THR A 173 25.73 4.95 -26.08
N SER A 174 24.69 5.76 -26.24
CA SER A 174 23.30 5.29 -26.20
C SER A 174 22.99 4.34 -27.39
N ALA A 175 23.50 4.65 -28.58
CA ALA A 175 23.37 3.81 -29.77
C ALA A 175 24.03 2.43 -29.60
N GLN A 176 25.10 2.34 -28.79
CA GLN A 176 25.73 1.07 -28.39
C GLN A 176 24.94 0.29 -27.32
N GLY A 177 23.74 0.73 -26.95
CA GLY A 177 22.87 0.05 -25.99
C GLY A 177 23.07 0.47 -24.53
N HIS A 178 23.84 1.52 -24.26
CA HIS A 178 23.89 2.12 -22.93
C HIS A 178 22.53 2.72 -22.55
N ARG A 179 22.13 2.50 -21.30
CA ARG A 179 20.88 3.00 -20.72
C ARG A 179 21.15 3.45 -19.29
N LYS A 180 21.13 4.77 -19.01
CA LYS A 180 21.44 5.36 -17.68
C LYS A 180 20.83 4.58 -16.52
N TYR A 181 19.54 4.27 -16.62
CA TYR A 181 18.77 3.62 -15.55
C TYR A 181 18.99 2.11 -15.43
N LEU A 182 19.60 1.46 -16.42
CA LEU A 182 19.94 0.04 -16.34
C LEU A 182 21.38 -0.19 -15.88
N GLN A 183 22.19 0.87 -15.79
CA GLN A 183 23.60 0.74 -15.43
C GLN A 183 23.82 0.66 -13.92
N THR A 184 24.66 -0.28 -13.53
CA THR A 184 25.34 -0.30 -12.23
C THR A 184 26.85 -0.24 -12.47
N LYS A 185 27.52 -1.40 -12.53
CA LYS A 185 28.85 -1.55 -13.14
C LYS A 185 28.75 -1.92 -14.63
N HIS A 186 27.71 -2.69 -14.94
CA HIS A 186 27.31 -3.10 -16.28
C HIS A 186 25.79 -2.98 -16.38
N ARG A 187 25.24 -3.24 -17.56
CA ARG A 187 23.80 -3.35 -17.78
C ARG A 187 23.23 -4.44 -16.84
N SER A 188 22.36 -4.05 -15.93
CA SER A 188 21.89 -4.89 -14.84
C SER A 188 20.69 -5.73 -15.24
N ALA A 189 20.87 -7.05 -15.32
CA ALA A 189 19.78 -8.01 -15.54
C ALA A 189 18.67 -7.87 -14.48
N THR A 190 19.03 -7.62 -13.22
CA THR A 190 18.07 -7.40 -12.13
C THR A 190 17.20 -6.16 -12.36
N ARG A 191 17.79 -5.05 -12.85
CA ARG A 191 17.01 -3.84 -13.16
C ARG A 191 16.08 -4.04 -14.34
N ILE A 192 16.56 -4.75 -15.37
CA ILE A 192 15.73 -5.13 -16.52
C ILE A 192 14.52 -5.94 -16.05
N GLU A 193 14.76 -7.00 -15.29
CA GLU A 193 13.69 -7.88 -14.79
C GLU A 193 12.68 -7.12 -13.93
N THR A 194 13.17 -6.23 -13.09
CA THR A 194 12.29 -5.40 -12.26
C THR A 194 11.45 -4.43 -13.08
N LEU A 195 12.00 -3.81 -14.13
CA LEU A 195 11.23 -2.94 -15.03
C LEU A 195 10.25 -3.73 -15.90
N ARG A 196 10.53 -5.00 -16.21
CA ARG A 196 9.56 -5.90 -16.83
C ARG A 196 8.38 -6.17 -15.90
N ARG A 197 8.65 -6.55 -14.64
CA ARG A 197 7.61 -6.72 -13.61
C ARG A 197 6.76 -5.46 -13.42
N PHE A 198 7.39 -4.29 -13.44
CA PHE A 198 6.68 -3.01 -13.45
C PHE A 198 5.73 -2.89 -14.65
N CYS A 199 6.22 -3.14 -15.87
CA CYS A 199 5.38 -3.05 -17.06
C CYS A 199 4.22 -4.06 -17.04
N GLU A 200 4.46 -5.28 -16.57
CA GLU A 200 3.44 -6.31 -16.39
C GLU A 200 2.38 -5.89 -15.37
N GLY A 201 2.80 -5.30 -14.25
CA GLY A 201 1.89 -4.76 -13.24
C GLY A 201 1.01 -3.63 -13.79
N VAL A 202 1.60 -2.68 -14.54
CA VAL A 202 0.84 -1.61 -15.22
C VAL A 202 -0.16 -2.19 -16.22
N GLN A 203 0.27 -3.16 -17.04
CA GLN A 203 -0.60 -3.84 -18.00
C GLN A 203 -1.75 -4.57 -17.32
N ARG A 204 -1.49 -5.24 -16.19
CA ARG A 204 -2.53 -5.92 -15.40
C ARG A 204 -3.55 -4.91 -14.86
N ARG A 205 -3.09 -3.85 -14.21
CA ARG A 205 -3.95 -2.77 -13.69
C ARG A 205 -4.80 -2.13 -14.79
N TYR A 206 -4.24 -1.92 -15.98
CA TYR A 206 -4.98 -1.41 -17.15
C TYR A 206 -6.07 -2.39 -17.63
N ASN A 207 -5.77 -3.69 -17.66
CA ASN A 207 -6.72 -4.72 -18.09
C ASN A 207 -7.85 -4.92 -17.08
N GLU A 208 -7.54 -4.86 -15.78
CA GLU A 208 -8.52 -4.91 -14.68
C GLU A 208 -9.41 -3.66 -14.63
N THR A 209 -8.92 -2.52 -15.13
CA THR A 209 -9.72 -1.28 -15.18
C THR A 209 -10.78 -1.39 -16.28
N PRO A 210 -12.09 -1.25 -15.95
CA PRO A 210 -13.15 -1.23 -16.93
C PRO A 210 -12.95 -0.11 -17.96
N GLU A 211 -13.33 -0.35 -19.21
CA GLU A 211 -13.03 0.56 -20.32
C GLU A 211 -13.51 2.00 -20.08
N LEU A 212 -14.69 2.16 -19.47
CA LEU A 212 -15.28 3.47 -19.14
C LEU A 212 -14.43 4.31 -18.16
N PHE A 213 -13.56 3.66 -17.38
CA PHE A 213 -12.71 4.32 -16.39
C PHE A 213 -11.26 4.50 -16.85
N ARG A 214 -10.91 4.08 -18.09
CA ARG A 214 -9.52 4.14 -18.58
C ARG A 214 -9.01 5.56 -18.85
N ASP A 215 -9.93 6.50 -18.98
CA ASP A 215 -9.66 7.93 -19.18
C ASP A 215 -10.00 8.77 -17.93
N VAL A 216 -10.32 8.11 -16.81
CA VAL A 216 -10.49 8.75 -15.51
C VAL A 216 -9.16 8.68 -14.75
N PRO A 217 -8.67 9.79 -14.16
CA PRO A 217 -7.47 9.77 -13.32
C PRO A 217 -7.56 8.72 -12.22
N PHE A 218 -6.43 8.08 -11.89
CA PHE A 218 -6.42 7.17 -10.75
C PHE A 218 -6.80 7.92 -9.47
N GLN A 219 -7.78 7.39 -8.72
CA GLN A 219 -8.06 7.87 -7.36
C GLN A 219 -6.84 7.70 -6.45
N PHE A 220 -6.09 6.63 -6.67
CA PHE A 220 -4.89 6.28 -5.92
C PHE A 220 -3.67 6.42 -6.84
N PRO A 221 -2.94 7.55 -6.79
CA PRO A 221 -1.81 7.80 -7.68
C PRO A 221 -0.73 6.71 -7.53
N PRO A 222 -0.08 6.27 -8.61
CA PRO A 222 1.10 5.43 -8.51
C PRO A 222 2.17 6.10 -7.66
N GLY A 223 2.80 5.34 -6.75
CA GLY A 223 3.72 5.93 -5.79
C GLY A 223 4.89 5.06 -5.36
N GLU A 224 5.72 5.60 -4.47
CA GLU A 224 6.84 4.92 -3.82
C GLU A 224 6.79 5.26 -2.34
N CYS A 225 6.98 4.27 -1.47
CA CYS A 225 6.94 4.47 -0.02
C CYS A 225 8.23 3.95 0.59
N GLY A 226 8.87 4.74 1.46
CA GLY A 226 10.17 4.38 1.99
C GLY A 226 10.45 4.93 3.38
N TYR A 227 11.41 4.29 4.05
CA TYR A 227 11.95 4.73 5.33
C TYR A 227 13.11 5.70 5.17
N SER A 228 13.20 6.69 6.06
CA SER A 228 14.42 7.47 6.25
C SER A 228 14.65 7.87 7.70
N LYS A 229 15.91 7.86 8.13
CA LYS A 229 16.34 8.50 9.39
C LYS A 229 16.27 10.03 9.29
N ASN A 230 16.65 10.58 8.13
CA ASN A 230 16.72 12.02 7.86
C ASN A 230 15.89 12.31 6.60
N SER A 231 14.57 12.42 6.75
CA SER A 231 13.68 12.50 5.60
C SER A 231 13.93 13.73 4.73
N HIS A 232 14.21 14.89 5.31
CA HIS A 232 14.52 16.11 4.54
C HIS A 232 15.70 15.92 3.56
N VAL A 233 16.81 15.30 4.01
CA VAL A 233 17.96 14.97 3.14
C VAL A 233 17.54 13.96 2.08
N ARG A 234 16.82 12.91 2.48
CA ARG A 234 16.40 11.84 1.57
C ARG A 234 15.49 12.36 0.46
N LEU A 235 14.54 13.23 0.79
CA LEU A 235 13.66 13.88 -0.17
C LEU A 235 14.43 14.81 -1.12
N ALA A 236 15.41 15.56 -0.62
CA ALA A 236 16.30 16.36 -1.48
C ALA A 236 17.10 15.49 -2.46
N GLN A 237 17.61 14.34 -2.01
CA GLN A 237 18.29 13.36 -2.85
C GLN A 237 17.36 12.81 -3.94
N HIS A 238 16.11 12.48 -3.60
CA HIS A 238 15.12 12.05 -4.58
C HIS A 238 14.85 13.12 -5.64
N ARG A 239 14.63 14.39 -5.25
CA ARG A 239 14.47 15.51 -6.20
C ARG A 239 15.67 15.66 -7.14
N ALA A 240 16.87 15.40 -6.64
CA ALA A 240 18.11 15.48 -7.42
C ALA A 240 18.42 14.18 -8.19
N HIS A 241 17.56 13.17 -8.13
CA HIS A 241 17.77 11.84 -8.71
C HIS A 241 19.04 11.12 -8.20
N GLN A 242 19.53 11.49 -7.02
CA GLN A 242 20.76 10.94 -6.43
C GLN A 242 20.45 9.76 -5.52
N SER A 243 21.04 8.60 -5.80
CA SER A 243 20.83 7.37 -4.99
C SER A 243 19.33 7.09 -4.73
N SER A 244 18.51 7.31 -5.75
CA SER A 244 17.05 7.22 -5.71
C SER A 244 16.55 5.91 -6.35
N ASN A 245 15.24 5.68 -6.28
CA ASN A 245 14.58 4.59 -6.98
C ASN A 245 14.66 4.84 -8.50
N TYR A 246 15.40 3.99 -9.21
CA TYR A 246 15.65 4.14 -10.65
C TYR A 246 14.38 3.95 -11.52
N ILE A 247 13.37 3.22 -11.03
CA ILE A 247 12.09 3.03 -11.74
C ILE A 247 11.31 4.34 -11.69
N MET A 248 11.17 4.90 -10.50
CA MET A 248 10.51 6.18 -10.25
C MET A 248 11.13 7.30 -11.08
N ASN A 249 12.46 7.40 -11.09
CA ASN A 249 13.20 8.40 -11.86
C ASN A 249 13.04 8.21 -13.37
N LEU A 250 13.12 6.98 -13.90
CA LEU A 250 12.89 6.71 -15.32
C LEU A 250 11.48 7.10 -15.74
N VAL A 251 10.48 6.78 -14.91
CA VAL A 251 9.08 7.16 -15.16
C VAL A 251 8.91 8.68 -15.20
N GLU A 252 9.52 9.42 -14.27
CA GLU A 252 9.47 10.88 -14.26
C GLU A 252 10.17 11.50 -15.50
N ASP A 253 11.31 10.94 -15.93
CA ASP A 253 12.00 11.35 -17.16
C ASP A 253 11.13 11.08 -18.40
N ILE A 254 10.45 9.93 -18.46
CA ILE A 254 9.48 9.60 -19.52
C ILE A 254 8.33 10.60 -19.53
N CYS A 255 7.72 10.90 -18.38
CA CYS A 255 6.65 11.89 -18.29
C CYS A 255 7.10 13.27 -18.78
N THR A 256 8.31 13.67 -18.42
CA THR A 256 8.91 14.92 -18.88
C THR A 256 9.13 14.93 -20.39
N TYR A 257 9.61 13.84 -20.97
CA TYR A 257 9.77 13.68 -22.42
C TYR A 257 8.41 13.75 -23.15
N LEU A 258 7.40 13.02 -22.66
CA LEU A 258 6.06 13.01 -23.25
C LEU A 258 5.40 14.40 -23.22
N HIS A 259 5.57 15.15 -22.13
CA HIS A 259 5.09 16.52 -22.02
C HIS A 259 5.82 17.48 -22.97
N ARG A 260 7.16 17.42 -23.02
CA ARG A 260 7.99 18.28 -23.90
C ARG A 260 7.69 18.03 -25.38
N THR A 261 7.42 16.78 -25.76
CA THR A 261 7.07 16.37 -27.13
C THR A 261 5.58 16.49 -27.44
N LYS A 262 4.76 17.01 -26.51
CA LYS A 262 3.32 17.21 -26.67
C LYS A 262 2.52 15.94 -26.95
N GLN A 263 3.05 14.78 -26.55
CA GLN A 263 2.31 13.51 -26.56
C GLN A 263 1.33 13.42 -25.39
N LEU A 264 1.67 14.08 -24.27
CA LEU A 264 0.77 14.31 -23.15
C LEU A 264 0.69 15.82 -22.87
N GLU A 265 -0.51 16.29 -22.54
CA GLU A 265 -0.71 17.69 -22.16
C GLU A 265 -0.15 17.95 -20.76
N GLN A 266 -0.44 17.05 -19.81
CA GLN A 266 0.00 17.15 -18.42
C GLN A 266 1.49 16.83 -18.28
N HIS A 267 2.14 17.50 -17.32
CA HIS A 267 3.48 17.14 -16.87
C HIS A 267 3.41 16.41 -15.53
N PHE A 268 3.41 15.08 -15.57
CA PHE A 268 3.44 14.27 -14.35
C PHE A 268 4.84 14.24 -13.71
N ARG A 269 4.92 14.46 -12.40
CA ARG A 269 6.13 14.46 -11.58
C ARG A 269 5.87 13.78 -10.23
N MET A 270 6.94 13.51 -9.49
CA MET A 270 6.89 12.91 -8.17
C MET A 270 6.72 13.98 -7.08
N HIS A 271 5.55 14.01 -6.45
CA HIS A 271 5.27 14.85 -5.30
C HIS A 271 5.56 14.09 -4.01
N GLN A 272 6.26 14.73 -3.06
CA GLN A 272 6.91 14.03 -1.95
C GLN A 272 6.38 14.51 -0.61
N PHE A 273 6.04 13.58 0.27
CA PHE A 273 5.48 13.87 1.59
C PHE A 273 6.06 12.98 2.67
N ILE A 274 6.20 13.50 3.88
CA ILE A 274 6.44 12.69 5.08
C ILE A 274 5.09 12.32 5.68
N ILE A 275 4.76 11.04 5.72
CA ILE A 275 3.42 10.58 6.12
C ILE A 275 3.37 10.01 7.53
N TYR A 276 4.49 9.62 8.11
CA TYR A 276 4.50 9.04 9.45
C TYR A 276 5.84 9.25 10.16
N LEU A 277 5.78 9.57 11.46
CA LEU A 277 6.93 9.71 12.34
C LEU A 277 7.08 8.45 13.20
N ILE A 278 8.21 7.76 13.06
CA ILE A 278 8.49 6.54 13.80
C ILE A 278 8.94 6.90 15.20
N PHE A 279 8.29 6.35 16.23
CA PHE A 279 8.56 6.70 17.62
C PHE A 279 9.03 5.54 18.48
N ARG A 280 9.05 4.32 17.93
CA ARG A 280 9.61 3.14 18.60
C ARG A 280 10.64 2.44 17.71
N PRO A 281 11.70 1.85 18.28
CA PRO A 281 12.71 1.13 17.51
C PRO A 281 12.12 -0.05 16.74
N THR A 282 11.15 -0.76 17.34
CA THR A 282 10.42 -1.89 16.74
C THR A 282 9.66 -1.50 15.49
N GLN A 283 9.19 -0.25 15.40
CA GLN A 283 8.40 0.22 14.28
C GLN A 283 9.22 0.48 13.01
N ALA A 284 10.55 0.60 13.07
CA ALA A 284 11.30 1.08 11.90
C ALA A 284 11.07 0.22 10.65
N ALA A 285 11.22 -1.11 10.77
CA ALA A 285 10.91 -2.04 9.68
C ALA A 285 9.40 -2.18 9.45
N ILE A 286 8.64 -2.34 10.55
CA ILE A 286 7.20 -2.62 10.50
C ILE A 286 6.45 -1.50 9.80
N ALA A 287 6.77 -0.24 10.09
CA ALA A 287 6.14 0.93 9.49
C ALA A 287 6.39 0.99 7.98
N GLU A 288 7.61 0.73 7.51
CA GLU A 288 7.89 0.75 6.06
C GLU A 288 7.10 -0.35 5.34
N ILE A 289 7.03 -1.56 5.92
CA ILE A 289 6.31 -2.70 5.38
C ILE A 289 4.81 -2.43 5.35
N PHE A 290 4.26 -2.06 6.50
CA PHE A 290 2.84 -1.80 6.67
C PHE A 290 2.36 -0.65 5.79
N CYS A 291 3.11 0.47 5.72
CA CYS A 291 2.73 1.61 4.89
C CYS A 291 2.84 1.26 3.39
N SER A 292 3.88 0.53 2.97
CA SER A 292 4.02 0.11 1.57
C SER A 292 2.86 -0.80 1.13
N GLY A 293 2.47 -1.74 2.00
CA GLY A 293 1.34 -2.63 1.78
C GLY A 293 0.00 -1.88 1.77
N LEU A 294 -0.27 -1.07 2.81
CA LEU A 294 -1.51 -0.30 2.93
C LEU A 294 -1.73 0.65 1.75
N LEU A 295 -0.66 1.27 1.24
CA LEU A 295 -0.71 2.21 0.11
C LEU A 295 -0.65 1.48 -1.25
N GLN A 296 -0.39 0.17 -1.25
CA GLN A 296 -0.29 -0.69 -2.42
C GLN A 296 0.66 -0.14 -3.49
N VAL A 297 1.85 0.33 -3.10
CA VAL A 297 2.79 1.04 -3.99
C VAL A 297 3.77 0.10 -4.73
N TRP A 298 3.39 -1.16 -4.92
CA TRP A 298 4.25 -2.19 -5.49
C TRP A 298 4.29 -2.16 -7.03
N VAL A 299 5.42 -2.57 -7.61
CA VAL A 299 5.53 -2.71 -9.07
C VAL A 299 4.67 -3.85 -9.60
N GLU A 300 4.52 -4.91 -8.82
CA GLU A 300 3.90 -6.16 -9.24
C GLU A 300 2.43 -6.00 -9.64
N ASN A 301 1.69 -5.09 -8.99
CA ASN A 301 0.27 -4.83 -9.23
C ASN A 301 0.01 -3.51 -9.97
N GLY A 302 1.07 -2.85 -10.48
CA GLY A 302 0.95 -1.54 -11.12
C GLY A 302 0.52 -0.43 -10.17
N GLY A 303 0.65 -0.64 -8.86
CA GLY A 303 0.29 0.32 -7.82
C GLY A 303 1.38 1.37 -7.57
N GLY A 304 2.61 1.10 -7.98
CA GLY A 304 3.70 2.04 -7.78
C GLY A 304 5.07 1.57 -8.25
N PHE A 305 6.09 1.98 -7.50
CA PHE A 305 7.50 1.85 -7.87
C PHE A 305 8.33 1.08 -6.83
N ASN A 306 7.73 0.61 -5.74
CA ASN A 306 8.42 -0.27 -4.79
C ASN A 306 8.62 -1.64 -5.44
N ALA A 307 9.87 -2.07 -5.58
CA ALA A 307 10.23 -3.36 -6.19
C ALA A 307 11.10 -4.25 -5.30
N TYR A 308 11.57 -3.71 -4.18
CA TYR A 308 12.38 -4.43 -3.21
C TYR A 308 11.63 -4.49 -1.89
N PRO A 309 11.67 -5.62 -1.16
CA PRO A 309 10.93 -5.74 0.09
C PRO A 309 11.29 -4.62 1.07
N ALA A 310 10.26 -3.92 1.54
CA ALA A 310 10.33 -2.90 2.57
C ALA A 310 10.91 -3.44 3.89
N GLY A 311 11.40 -2.57 4.75
CA GLY A 311 11.96 -2.89 6.07
C GLY A 311 13.42 -3.34 6.05
N ARG A 312 14.00 -3.65 4.88
CA ARG A 312 15.40 -4.13 4.77
C ARG A 312 16.45 -3.03 4.96
N SER A 313 16.11 -1.77 4.67
CA SER A 313 17.05 -0.63 4.69
C SER A 313 16.87 0.28 5.90
N VAL A 314 16.49 -0.28 7.06
CA VAL A 314 16.21 0.48 8.28
C VAL A 314 17.32 0.44 9.34
N ALA A 315 18.49 -0.09 8.98
CA ALA A 315 19.60 -0.31 9.92
C ALA A 315 20.06 0.98 10.64
N THR A 316 19.81 2.15 10.05
CA THR A 316 20.13 3.45 10.66
C THR A 316 19.27 3.78 11.88
N ALA A 317 18.10 3.14 12.05
CA ALA A 317 17.27 3.25 13.26
C ALA A 317 18.03 2.75 14.51
N ARG A 318 18.90 1.74 14.34
CA ARG A 318 19.74 1.19 15.42
C ARG A 318 20.81 2.16 15.92
N ARG A 319 21.00 3.29 15.24
CA ARG A 319 21.97 4.33 15.63
C ARG A 319 21.38 5.39 16.57
N LEU A 320 20.08 5.31 16.87
CA LEU A 320 19.41 6.17 17.84
C LEU A 320 19.54 5.57 19.23
N SER A 321 19.77 6.42 20.23
CA SER A 321 19.88 6.02 21.63
C SER A 321 18.51 5.71 22.23
N ALA A 322 18.48 5.04 23.38
CA ALA A 322 17.24 4.83 24.13
C ALA A 322 16.59 6.16 24.55
N GLY A 323 17.39 7.19 24.87
CA GLY A 323 16.90 8.53 25.19
C GLY A 323 16.23 9.23 24.01
N ASP A 324 16.78 9.06 22.81
CA ASP A 324 16.16 9.58 21.58
C ASP A 324 14.79 8.96 21.37
N TRP A 325 14.68 7.63 21.51
CA TRP A 325 13.41 6.92 21.38
C TRP A 325 12.39 7.32 22.45
N SER A 326 12.80 7.49 23.70
CA SER A 326 11.93 8.02 24.76
C SER A 326 11.36 9.39 24.39
N THR A 327 12.23 10.29 23.90
CA THR A 327 11.83 11.64 23.46
C THR A 327 10.87 11.60 22.28
N HIS A 328 11.02 10.63 21.37
CA HIS A 328 10.09 10.43 20.26
C HIS A 328 8.73 9.90 20.74
N GLU A 329 8.72 8.93 21.64
CA GLU A 329 7.48 8.38 22.21
C GLU A 329 6.70 9.43 23.02
N ASP A 330 7.39 10.20 23.87
CA ASP A 330 6.77 11.28 24.66
C ASP A 330 6.14 12.35 23.76
N TRP A 331 6.85 12.74 22.69
CA TRP A 331 6.35 13.71 21.73
C TRP A 331 5.09 13.20 21.03
N VAL A 332 5.07 11.94 20.58
CA VAL A 332 3.89 11.36 19.92
C VAL A 332 2.70 11.28 20.87
N ARG A 333 2.91 10.93 22.15
CA ARG A 333 1.83 10.92 23.15
C ARG A 333 1.24 12.31 23.40
N GLN A 334 2.05 13.36 23.32
CA GLN A 334 1.59 14.74 23.52
C GLN A 334 0.94 15.33 22.27
N MET A 335 1.45 14.99 21.09
CA MET A 335 1.11 15.65 19.82
C MET A 335 0.14 14.86 18.93
N SER A 336 -0.25 13.64 19.34
CA SER A 336 -1.14 12.78 18.57
C SER A 336 -2.23 12.16 19.46
N PRO A 337 -3.35 11.69 18.88
CA PRO A 337 -4.43 11.04 19.61
C PRO A 337 -4.13 9.57 20.00
N VAL A 338 -2.86 9.14 19.99
CA VAL A 338 -2.47 7.72 20.14
C VAL A 338 -3.10 7.03 21.35
N ASP A 339 -3.10 7.68 22.52
CA ASP A 339 -3.60 7.06 23.75
C ASP A 339 -5.11 6.90 23.74
N GLU A 340 -5.83 7.90 23.23
CA GLU A 340 -7.29 7.85 23.10
C GLU A 340 -7.73 6.84 22.03
N ASN A 341 -7.08 6.85 20.86
CA ASN A 341 -7.36 5.89 19.80
C ASN A 341 -7.08 4.44 20.27
N MET A 342 -5.99 4.22 20.99
CA MET A 342 -5.69 2.90 21.56
C MET A 342 -6.68 2.48 22.66
N ARG A 343 -7.23 3.43 23.44
CA ARG A 343 -8.31 3.16 24.41
C ARG A 343 -9.55 2.61 23.70
N VAL A 344 -9.98 3.26 22.61
CA VAL A 344 -11.12 2.82 21.79
C VAL A 344 -10.90 1.40 21.24
N GLN A 345 -9.70 1.09 20.75
CA GLN A 345 -9.40 -0.26 20.26
C GLN A 345 -9.48 -1.33 21.36
N ARG A 346 -9.01 -1.02 22.57
CA ARG A 346 -9.11 -1.95 23.72
C ARG A 346 -10.56 -2.18 24.12
N GLU A 347 -11.38 -1.15 24.11
CA GLU A 347 -12.82 -1.27 24.41
C GLU A 347 -13.54 -2.15 23.40
N ARG A 348 -13.32 -1.91 22.10
CA ARG A 348 -13.85 -2.78 21.03
C ARG A 348 -13.41 -4.23 21.20
N ALA A 349 -12.14 -4.47 21.51
CA ALA A 349 -11.64 -5.83 21.73
C ALA A 349 -12.34 -6.52 22.92
N ARG A 350 -12.61 -5.79 24.01
CA ARG A 350 -13.35 -6.31 25.17
C ARG A 350 -14.82 -6.59 24.83
N GLU A 351 -15.49 -5.70 24.10
CA GLU A 351 -16.87 -5.91 23.65
C GLU A 351 -17.00 -7.18 22.81
N TRP A 352 -16.07 -7.41 21.87
CA TRP A 352 -16.04 -8.63 21.06
C TRP A 352 -15.76 -9.89 21.89
N GLN A 353 -14.84 -9.82 22.85
CA GLN A 353 -14.58 -10.94 23.77
C GLN A 353 -15.85 -11.31 24.57
N ASN A 354 -16.58 -10.30 25.07
CA ASN A 354 -17.83 -10.50 25.78
C ASN A 354 -18.92 -11.10 24.89
N ALA A 355 -19.03 -10.64 23.63
CA ALA A 355 -20.02 -11.17 22.68
C ALA A 355 -19.76 -12.65 22.34
N LEU A 356 -18.50 -13.07 22.23
CA LEU A 356 -18.12 -14.47 21.99
C LEU A 356 -18.29 -15.37 23.22
N ALA A 357 -18.30 -14.80 24.42
CA ALA A 357 -18.53 -15.52 25.67
C ALA A 357 -20.02 -15.78 25.96
N TRP A 358 -20.93 -15.43 25.04
CA TRP A 358 -22.36 -15.69 25.20
C TRP A 358 -22.63 -17.21 25.24
N GLU A 359 -22.99 -17.71 26.42
CA GLU A 359 -23.56 -19.05 26.56
C GLU A 359 -24.97 -19.06 25.92
N PRO A 360 -25.31 -20.07 25.11
CA PRO A 360 -26.67 -20.20 24.61
C PRO A 360 -27.59 -20.32 25.82
N VAL A 361 -28.57 -19.41 25.92
CA VAL A 361 -29.65 -19.53 26.88
C VAL A 361 -30.28 -20.89 26.62
N GLY A 362 -30.05 -21.85 27.51
CA GLY A 362 -30.72 -23.12 27.49
C GLY A 362 -32.21 -22.84 27.49
N VAL A 363 -32.85 -23.03 26.34
CA VAL A 363 -34.29 -23.15 26.25
C VAL A 363 -34.60 -24.31 27.19
N LYS A 364 -35.14 -24.01 28.36
CA LYS A 364 -35.69 -25.03 29.24
C LYS A 364 -36.83 -25.64 28.44
N ASP A 365 -36.60 -26.82 27.87
CA ASP A 365 -37.64 -27.75 27.41
C ASP A 365 -38.45 -28.23 28.63
N ALA A 366 -39.15 -27.31 29.29
CA ALA A 366 -39.97 -27.55 30.46
C ALA A 366 -41.43 -27.12 30.26
N GLU A 367 -41.87 -26.97 29.01
CA GLU A 367 -43.28 -26.67 28.67
C GLU A 367 -43.88 -27.58 27.58
N MET A 368 -43.32 -28.77 27.35
CA MET A 368 -43.88 -29.75 26.40
C MET A 368 -43.99 -31.18 26.94
N ALA A 369 -43.98 -31.38 28.28
CA ALA A 369 -44.06 -32.72 28.88
C ALA A 369 -45.13 -32.90 29.98
N GLU A 370 -46.11 -32.00 30.10
CA GLU A 370 -47.31 -32.22 30.94
C GLU A 370 -48.60 -31.94 30.16
N ALA A 371 -48.81 -32.66 29.05
CA ALA A 371 -50.12 -32.79 28.41
C ALA A 371 -50.51 -34.26 28.13
N HIS A 372 -49.80 -35.22 28.75
CA HIS A 372 -50.13 -36.65 28.68
C HIS A 372 -50.19 -37.27 30.07
N SER A 373 -51.11 -36.78 30.91
CA SER A 373 -51.58 -37.54 32.08
C SER A 373 -52.99 -37.08 32.48
N THR A 374 -53.98 -37.30 31.60
CA THR A 374 -55.37 -37.43 32.03
C THR A 374 -56.06 -38.47 31.14
N GLY A 375 -56.55 -39.55 31.76
CA GLY A 375 -57.59 -40.41 31.18
C GLY A 375 -57.22 -41.87 30.90
N SER A 376 -57.11 -42.70 31.94
CA SER A 376 -57.59 -44.09 31.84
C SER A 376 -58.49 -44.35 33.04
N VAL A 377 -59.80 -44.31 32.78
CA VAL A 377 -60.86 -44.74 33.69
C VAL A 377 -61.26 -46.16 33.29
N ASP A 378 -61.27 -47.02 34.32
CA ASP A 378 -62.01 -48.28 34.54
C ASP A 378 -61.88 -49.48 33.59
N GLU A 379 -61.44 -50.60 34.20
CA GLU A 379 -62.16 -51.88 34.12
C GLU A 379 -62.29 -52.49 35.54
N ASP A 380 -63.55 -52.54 36.00
CA ASP A 380 -64.25 -53.55 36.80
C ASP A 380 -63.75 -54.02 38.19
N ARG A 381 -64.52 -53.62 39.22
CA ARG A 381 -65.35 -54.54 40.03
C ARG A 381 -66.39 -53.87 40.90
#